data_AF-A0A368Y994-F1
#
_entry.id   AF-A0A368Y994-F1
#
_cell.length_a   1.000
_cell.length_b   1.000
_cell.length_c   1.000
_cell.angle_alpha   90.00
_cell.angle_beta   90.00
_cell.angle_gamma   90.00
#
_symmetry.space_group_name_H-M   'P 1'
#
loop_
_entity.id
_entity.type
_entity.pdbx_description
1 polymer ?
#
loop_
_entity_poly.entity_id
_entity_poly.type
_entity_poly.pdbx_seq_one_letter_code
_entity_poly.pdbx_strand_id
1 'polypeptide(L)' 'MLSWVSWIALGLIVAVLVYAIFNMYFKKQIGMYIAAVCHLVLGILSLPSIGLYVLGLAVLELIVGIAMTVEYRRTQTN' A
#
# COMPACT_ATOMS: atom_id res chain seq x y z
N MET A 1 -22.89 -10.40 -12.89
CA MET A 1 -21.99 -9.29 -13.27
C MET A 1 -21.22 -8.72 -12.07
N LEU A 2 -21.84 -8.51 -10.90
CA LEU A 2 -21.16 -8.07 -9.67
C LEU A 2 -20.00 -8.98 -9.18
N SER A 3 -20.08 -10.29 -9.40
CA SER A 3 -19.02 -11.24 -9.00
C SER A 3 -17.67 -10.94 -9.68
N TRP A 4 -17.65 -10.74 -11.00
CA TRP A 4 -16.41 -10.54 -11.77
C TRP A 4 -15.65 -9.28 -11.36
N VAL A 5 -16.36 -8.18 -11.09
CA VAL A 5 -15.75 -6.92 -10.63
C VAL A 5 -15.12 -7.08 -9.25
N SER A 6 -15.76 -7.85 -8.36
CA SER A 6 -15.21 -8.16 -7.03
C SER A 6 -13.89 -8.93 -7.11
N TRP A 7 -13.81 -9.93 -7.99
CA TRP A 7 -12.56 -10.70 -8.22
C TRP A 7 -11.43 -9.83 -8.78
N ILE A 8 -11.74 -8.91 -9.69
CA ILE A 8 -10.75 -7.98 -10.24
C ILE A 8 -10.24 -7.02 -9.15
N ALA A 9 -11.14 -6.48 -8.32
CA ALA A 9 -10.75 -5.61 -7.20
C ALA A 9 -9.85 -6.34 -6.20
N LEU A 10 -10.18 -7.59 -5.86
CA LEU A 10 -9.37 -8.45 -4.99
C LEU A 10 -7.98 -8.71 -5.58
N GLY A 11 -7.92 -9.08 -6.87
CA GLY A 11 -6.65 -9.27 -7.57
C GLY A 11 -5.78 -8.01 -7.60
N LEU A 12 -6.41 -6.84 -7.77
CA LEU A 12 -5.72 -5.56 -7.78
C LEU A 12 -5.16 -5.20 -6.39
N ILE A 13 -5.93 -5.40 -5.32
CA ILE A 13 -5.46 -5.21 -3.93
C ILE A 13 -4.23 -6.09 -3.66
N VAL A 14 -4.28 -7.37 -4.04
CA VAL A 14 -3.14 -8.28 -3.86
C VAL A 14 -1.93 -7.84 -4.68
N ALA A 15 -2.12 -7.39 -5.92
CA ALA A 15 -1.03 -6.91 -6.76
C ALA A 15 -0.35 -5.66 -6.16
N VAL A 16 -1.12 -4.71 -5.63
CA VAL A 16 -0.58 -3.52 -4.94
C VAL A 16 0.17 -3.93 -3.67
N LEU A 17 -0.33 -4.90 -2.91
CA LEU A 17 0.36 -5.43 -1.73
C LEU A 17 1.72 -6.07 -2.08
N VAL A 18 1.77 -6.89 -3.14
CA VAL A 18 3.03 -7.47 -3.62
C VAL A 18 3.99 -6.36 -4.08
N TYR A 19 3.48 -5.34 -4.76
CA TYR A 19 4.28 -4.18 -5.15
C TYR A 19 4.84 -3.42 -3.93
N ALA A 20 4.06 -3.24 -2.87
CA ALA A 20 4.51 -2.63 -1.62
C ALA A 20 5.66 -3.42 -0.97
N ILE A 21 5.49 -4.75 -0.85
CA ILE A 21 6.51 -5.66 -0.29
C ILE A 21 7.79 -5.62 -1.12
N PHE A 22 7.68 -5.65 -2.45
CA PHE A 22 8.83 -5.55 -3.34
C PHE A 22 9.58 -4.22 -3.12
N ASN A 23 8.89 -3.09 -3.09
CA ASN A 23 9.53 -1.80 -2.86
C ASN A 23 10.14 -1.67 -1.46
N MET A 24 9.58 -2.36 -0.45
CA MET A 24 10.21 -2.51 0.87
C MET A 24 11.56 -3.20 0.78
N TYR A 25 11.64 -4.32 0.07
CA TYR A 25 12.87 -5.08 -0.10
C TYR A 25 13.95 -4.27 -0.84
N PHE A 26 13.55 -3.51 -1.86
CA PHE A 26 14.45 -2.63 -2.60
C PHE A 26 14.72 -1.28 -1.91
N LYS A 27 14.22 -1.07 -0.68
CA LYS A 27 14.30 0.18 0.08
C LYS A 27 13.86 1.42 -0.72
N LYS A 28 12.95 1.25 -1.68
CA LYS A 28 12.41 2.34 -2.53
C LYS A 28 11.20 2.97 -1.85
N GLN A 29 11.45 4.03 -1.08
CA GLN A 29 10.43 4.78 -0.34
C GLN A 29 9.29 5.28 -1.23
N ILE A 30 9.62 5.81 -2.41
CA ILE A 30 8.63 6.33 -3.37
C ILE A 30 7.60 5.25 -3.74
N GLY A 31 8.02 4.00 -3.90
CA GLY A 31 7.13 2.90 -4.23
C GLY A 31 6.14 2.56 -3.11
N MET A 32 6.51 2.75 -1.84
CA MET A 32 5.58 2.58 -0.72
C MET A 32 4.52 3.66 -0.65
N TYR A 33 4.89 4.92 -0.91
CA TYR A 33 3.91 6.01 -0.93
C TYR A 33 2.88 5.82 -2.05
N ILE A 34 3.33 5.35 -3.22
CA ILE A 34 2.44 5.01 -4.34
C ILE A 34 1.49 3.86 -3.94
N ALA A 35 2.02 2.82 -3.30
CA ALA A 35 1.21 1.68 -2.86
C ALA A 35 0.17 2.09 -1.81
N ALA A 36 0.56 2.91 -0.83
CA ALA A 36 -0.34 3.46 0.18
C ALA A 36 -1.49 4.27 -0.45
N VAL A 37 -1.22 5.12 -1.43
CA VAL A 37 -2.25 5.88 -2.15
C VAL A 37 -3.20 4.93 -2.91
N CYS A 38 -2.66 3.90 -3.57
CA CYS A 38 -3.47 2.88 -4.24
C CYS A 38 -4.40 2.14 -3.27
N HIS A 39 -3.89 1.66 -2.13
CA HIS A 39 -4.72 0.99 -1.12
C HIS A 39 -5.73 1.96 -0.47
N LEU A 40 -5.42 3.24 -0.34
CA LEU A 40 -6.35 4.25 0.16
C LEU A 40 -7.53 4.43 -0.81
N VAL A 41 -7.25 4.61 -2.10
CA VAL A 41 -8.28 4.76 -3.15
C VAL A 41 -9.14 3.49 -3.26
N LEU A 42 -8.48 2.31 -3.31
CA LEU A 42 -9.18 1.02 -3.37
C LEU A 42 -10.00 0.74 -2.09
N GLY A 43 -9.49 1.16 -0.93
CA GLY A 43 -10.16 1.03 0.35
C GLY A 43 -11.44 1.84 0.39
N ILE A 44 -11.39 3.12 -0.01
CA ILE A 44 -12.59 3.99 -0.07
C ILE A 44 -13.62 3.43 -1.05
N LEU A 45 -13.18 3.01 -2.24
CA LEU A 45 -14.07 2.41 -3.27
C LEU A 45 -14.74 1.12 -2.81
N SER A 46 -14.16 0.43 -1.82
CA SER A 46 -14.64 -0.88 -1.34
C SER A 46 -15.32 -0.82 0.03
N LEU A 47 -15.62 0.38 0.56
CA LEU A 47 -16.41 0.55 1.77
C LEU A 47 -17.89 0.16 1.53
N PRO A 48 -18.57 -0.44 2.52
CA PRO A 48 -18.14 -0.66 3.91
C PRO A 48 -17.47 -2.01 4.18
N SER A 49 -17.41 -2.92 3.20
CA SER A 49 -17.05 -4.33 3.40
C SER A 49 -15.53 -4.54 3.56
N ILE A 50 -14.83 -4.89 2.48
CA ILE A 50 -13.38 -5.16 2.52
C ILE A 50 -12.57 -3.87 2.66
N GLY A 51 -13.17 -2.73 2.30
CA GLY A 51 -12.51 -1.42 2.26
C GLY A 51 -11.83 -1.00 3.55
N LEU A 52 -12.40 -1.34 4.71
CA LEU A 52 -11.80 -1.03 6.02
C LEU A 52 -10.45 -1.75 6.24
N TYR A 53 -10.34 -3.01 5.82
CA TYR A 53 -9.10 -3.77 5.92
C TYR A 53 -8.03 -3.23 4.97
N VAL A 54 -8.44 -2.85 3.75
CA VAL A 54 -7.58 -2.26 2.74
C VAL A 54 -7.10 -0.86 3.18
N LEU A 55 -7.96 -0.08 3.84
CA LEU A 55 -7.58 1.20 4.43
C LEU A 55 -6.56 1.02 5.56
N GLY A 56 -6.70 -0.05 6.36
CA GLY A 56 -5.72 -0.43 7.37
C GLY A 56 -4.34 -0.76 6.77
N LEU A 57 -4.30 -1.47 5.64
CA LEU A 57 -3.06 -1.72 4.89
C LEU A 57 -2.42 -0.42 4.42
N ALA A 58 -3.22 0.51 3.88
CA ALA A 58 -2.73 1.82 3.42
C ALA A 58 -2.03 2.60 4.54
N VAL A 59 -2.59 2.58 5.76
CA VAL A 59 -1.98 3.22 6.94
C VAL A 59 -0.66 2.54 7.30
N LEU A 60 -0.62 1.20 7.27
CA LEU A 60 0.59 0.44 7.55
C LEU A 60 1.71 0.76 6.54
N GLU A 61 1.40 0.76 5.25
CA GLU A 61 2.36 1.10 4.18
C GLU A 61 2.90 2.52 4.32
N LEU A 62 2.05 3.47 4.75
CA LEU A 62 2.47 4.85 5.00
C LEU A 62 3.44 4.93 6.18
N ILE A 63 3.17 4.22 7.28
CA ILE A 63 4.08 4.16 8.44
C ILE A 63 5.43 3.55 8.05
N VAL A 64 5.44 2.45 7.30
CA VAL A 64 6.67 1.82 6.83
C VAL A 64 7.43 2.76 5.87
N GLY A 65 6.73 3.45 4.98
CA GLY A 65 7.31 4.44 4.07
C GLY A 65 8.02 5.57 4.81
N ILE A 66 7.39 6.09 5.87
CA ILE A 66 8.00 7.10 6.75
C ILE A 66 9.21 6.53 7.48
N ALA A 67 9.11 5.34 8.08
CA ALA A 67 10.21 4.72 8.80
C ALA A 67 11.47 4.53 7.93
N MET A 68 11.30 4.04 6.69
CA MET A 68 12.41 3.94 5.74
C MET A 68 12.97 5.30 5.33
N THR A 69 12.12 6.33 5.25
CA THR A 69 12.55 7.70 4.93
C THR A 69 13.42 8.28 6.05
N VAL A 70 13.04 8.04 7.30
CA VAL A 70 13.83 8.43 8.49
C VAL A 70 15.16 7.67 8.54
N GLU A 71 15.16 6.35 8.29
CA GLU A 71 16.39 5.54 8.27
C GLU A 71 17.37 6.01 7.19
N TYR A 72 16.89 6.30 5.98
CA TYR A 72 17.72 6.81 4.90
C TYR A 72 18.32 8.18 5.22
N ARG A 73 17.53 9.11 5.77
CA ARG A 73 18.00 10.42 6.20
C ARG A 73 19.08 10.30 7.27
N ARG A 74 18.90 9.41 8.25
CA ARG A 74 19.89 9.16 9.31
C ARG A 74 21.21 8.63 8.76
N THR A 75 21.15 7.76 7.74
CA THR A 75 22.35 7.17 7.10
C THR A 75 23.13 8.20 6.28
N GLN A 76 22.46 9.19 5.69
CA GLN A 76 23.11 10.25 4.89
C GLN A 76 23.75 11.36 5.75
N THR A 77 23.28 11.56 6.98
CA THR A 77 23.76 12.62 7.89
C THR A 77 24.91 12.20 8.82
N ASN A 78 25.33 10.94 8.78
CA ASN A 78 26.32 10.35 9.69
C ASN A 78 27.51 9.82 8.88
#